data_AF-A0A7H4N1I8-F1
#
_entry.id   AF-A0A7H4N1I8-F1
#
_cell.length_a   1.000
_cell.length_b   1.000
_cell.length_c   1.000
_cell.angle_alpha   90.00
_cell.angle_beta   90.00
_cell.angle_gamma   90.00
#
_symmetry.space_group_name_H-M   'P 1'
#
loop_
_entity.id
_entity.type
_entity.pdbx_description
1 polymer ?
#
loop_
_entity_poly.entity_id
_entity_poly.type
_entity_poly.pdbx_seq_one_letter_code
_entity_poly.pdbx_strand_id
1 'polypeptide(L)'
;MSSLFTFAIAPCLSTDSVHVARNTALAGLGAAIVSSWAVADDIAAGRLVELFPQWRASPLPVHLVYPWARYYPTRLRKFLDLMREVMPQIAGMQRPEGE
;
A
#
# COMPACT_ATOMS: atom_id res chain seq x y z
N MET A 1 -6.39 -27.58 -12.75
CA MET A 1 -7.57 -26.72 -12.56
C MET A 1 -7.43 -26.04 -11.21
N SER A 2 -7.07 -24.75 -11.18
CA SER A 2 -7.01 -24.00 -9.92
C SER A 2 -8.45 -23.74 -9.47
N SER A 3 -8.85 -24.33 -8.34
CA SER A 3 -10.16 -24.05 -7.75
C SER A 3 -10.13 -22.64 -7.16
N LEU A 4 -11.10 -21.80 -7.55
CA LEU A 4 -11.30 -20.49 -6.93
C LEU A 4 -12.04 -20.68 -5.60
N PHE A 5 -11.48 -20.14 -4.53
CA PHE A 5 -12.10 -20.13 -3.20
C PHE A 5 -12.52 -18.72 -2.84
N THR A 6 -13.80 -18.57 -2.49
CA THR A 6 -14.35 -17.34 -1.93
C THR A 6 -14.89 -17.67 -0.54
N PHE A 7 -14.50 -16.89 0.45
CA PHE A 7 -14.97 -17.03 1.83
C PHE A 7 -15.26 -15.65 2.43
N ALA A 8 -16.19 -15.61 3.38
CA ALA A 8 -16.49 -14.40 4.12
C ALA A 8 -15.41 -14.13 5.17
N ILE A 9 -15.01 -12.88 5.32
CA ILE A 9 -14.11 -12.44 6.39
C ILE A 9 -14.98 -11.93 7.54
N ALA A 10 -14.87 -12.56 8.71
CA ALA A 10 -15.42 -12.05 9.96
C ALA A 10 -14.30 -11.31 10.72
N PRO A 11 -14.24 -9.97 10.67
CA PRO A 11 -13.13 -9.22 11.25
C PRO A 11 -13.15 -9.29 12.78
N CYS A 12 -12.01 -9.57 13.40
CA CYS A 12 -11.81 -9.39 14.83
C CYS A 12 -11.58 -7.92 15.22
N LEU A 13 -11.22 -7.08 14.24
CA LEU A 13 -11.04 -5.64 14.35
C LEU A 13 -11.37 -4.96 13.01
N SER A 14 -12.02 -3.80 13.06
CA SER A 14 -12.22 -2.92 11.90
C SER A 14 -11.60 -1.55 12.18
N THR A 15 -10.76 -1.06 11.28
CA THR A 15 -10.04 0.21 11.42
C THR A 15 -9.74 0.82 10.05
N ASP A 16 -9.68 2.14 10.00
CA ASP A 16 -9.23 2.95 8.86
C ASP A 16 -7.74 3.30 8.93
N SER A 17 -7.03 2.86 9.98
CA SER A 17 -5.61 3.14 10.19
C SER A 17 -4.75 1.93 9.83
N VAL A 18 -3.88 2.11 8.83
CA VAL A 18 -2.89 1.10 8.42
C VAL A 18 -1.95 0.72 9.57
N HIS A 19 -1.62 1.67 10.45
CA HIS A 19 -0.74 1.42 11.60
C HIS A 19 -1.42 0.54 12.65
N VAL A 20 -2.71 0.77 12.91
CA VAL A 20 -3.49 -0.07 13.83
C VAL A 20 -3.59 -1.49 13.28
N ALA A 21 -3.97 -1.65 12.00
CA ALA A 21 -4.06 -2.97 11.37
C ALA A 21 -2.72 -3.74 11.41
N ARG A 22 -1.60 -3.08 11.11
CA ARG A 22 -0.26 -3.65 11.21
C ARG A 22 0.08 -4.09 12.63
N ASN A 23 -0.12 -3.21 13.62
CA ASN A 23 0.25 -3.51 15.00
C ASN A 23 -0.60 -4.65 15.59
N THR A 24 -1.88 -4.72 15.21
CA THR A 24 -2.77 -5.83 15.56
C THR A 24 -2.28 -7.17 14.99
N ALA A 25 -1.81 -7.19 13.74
CA ALA A 25 -1.22 -8.38 13.13
C ALA A 25 0.08 -8.79 13.84
N LEU A 26 0.97 -7.83 14.15
CA LEU A 26 2.21 -8.07 14.90
C LEU A 26 1.96 -8.60 16.32
N ALA A 27 0.86 -8.20 16.94
CA ALA A 27 0.43 -8.70 18.25
C ALA A 27 -0.23 -10.10 18.18
N GLY A 28 -0.39 -10.69 16.99
CA GLY A 28 -0.90 -12.04 16.82
C GLY A 28 -2.42 -12.17 16.88
N LEU A 29 -3.18 -11.08 16.73
CA LEU A 29 -4.65 -11.12 16.79
C LEU A 29 -5.31 -11.68 15.51
N GLY A 30 -4.57 -11.78 14.41
CA GLY A 30 -5.07 -12.33 13.16
C GLY A 30 -4.29 -11.86 11.93
N ALA A 31 -4.87 -12.11 10.76
CA ALA A 31 -4.35 -11.63 9.47
C ALA A 31 -4.84 -10.22 9.16
N ALA A 32 -4.06 -9.44 8.42
CA ALA A 32 -4.43 -8.10 7.98
C ALA A 32 -4.14 -7.93 6.48
N ILE A 33 -5.04 -7.20 5.79
CA ILE A 33 -4.79 -6.69 4.44
C ILE A 33 -4.32 -5.25 4.60
N VAL A 34 -3.05 -4.99 4.28
CA VAL A 34 -2.41 -3.68 4.43
C VAL A 34 -1.53 -3.37 3.24
N SER A 35 -1.21 -2.10 3.04
CA SER A 35 -0.24 -1.71 2.00
C SER A 35 1.15 -2.25 2.33
N SER A 36 1.83 -2.78 1.33
CA SER A 36 3.15 -3.40 1.44
C SER A 36 4.23 -2.46 1.97
N TRP A 37 4.14 -1.14 1.68
CA TRP A 37 5.06 -0.14 2.25
C TRP A 37 5.05 -0.12 3.79
N ALA A 38 3.95 -0.51 4.43
CA ALA A 38 3.82 -0.46 5.88
C ALA A 38 4.43 -1.68 6.58
N VAL A 39 4.63 -2.79 5.86
CA VAL A 39 5.01 -4.09 6.45
C VAL A 39 6.27 -4.71 5.85
N ALA A 40 6.90 -4.06 4.86
CA ALA A 40 8.10 -4.55 4.19
C ALA A 40 9.20 -4.97 5.19
N ASP A 41 9.49 -4.12 6.17
CA ASP A 41 10.52 -4.39 7.19
C ASP A 41 10.13 -5.52 8.15
N ASP A 42 8.84 -5.70 8.44
CA ASP A 42 8.36 -6.79 9.29
C ASP A 42 8.43 -8.13 8.59
N ILE A 43 8.11 -8.15 7.30
CA ILE A 43 8.25 -9.35 6.46
C ILE A 43 9.74 -9.69 6.31
N ALA A 44 10.59 -8.71 6.01
CA ALA A 44 12.04 -8.91 5.89
C ALA A 44 12.67 -9.43 7.19
N ALA A 45 12.17 -8.98 8.34
CA ALA A 45 12.62 -9.44 9.65
C ALA A 45 11.95 -10.74 10.14
N GLY A 46 11.03 -11.33 9.36
CA GLY A 46 10.29 -12.54 9.75
C GLY A 46 9.29 -12.35 10.88
N ARG A 47 8.94 -11.10 11.23
CA ARG A 47 7.90 -10.78 12.22
C ARG A 47 6.49 -10.98 11.65
N LEU A 48 6.34 -10.76 10.35
CA LEU A 48 5.13 -11.04 9.59
C LEU A 48 5.47 -11.96 8.42
N VAL A 49 4.46 -12.64 7.89
CA VAL A 49 4.57 -13.50 6.70
C VAL A 49 3.47 -13.17 5.71
N GLU A 50 3.74 -13.32 4.41
CA GLU A 50 2.74 -13.16 3.36
C GLU A 50 1.94 -14.46 3.21
N LEU A 51 0.63 -14.42 3.47
CA LEU A 51 -0.23 -15.61 3.46
C LEU A 51 -0.59 -16.09 2.05
N PHE A 52 -0.68 -15.17 1.09
CA PHE A 52 -1.15 -15.45 -0.27
C PHE A 52 -0.27 -14.75 -1.32
N PRO A 53 0.98 -15.19 -1.55
CA PRO A 53 1.94 -14.47 -2.41
C PRO A 53 1.57 -14.39 -3.89
N GLN A 54 0.59 -15.19 -4.33
CA GLN A 54 0.07 -15.19 -5.71
C GLN A 54 -1.18 -14.32 -5.87
N TRP A 55 -1.71 -13.76 -4.77
CA TRP A 55 -2.92 -12.95 -4.77
C TRP A 55 -2.59 -11.54 -4.28
N ARG A 56 -3.19 -10.53 -4.92
CA ARG A 56 -3.09 -9.13 -4.50
C ARG A 56 -4.49 -8.53 -4.44
N ALA A 57 -4.71 -7.69 -3.45
CA ALA A 57 -5.87 -6.81 -3.44
C ALA A 57 -5.80 -5.83 -4.61
N SER A 58 -6.93 -5.25 -4.97
CA SER A 58 -6.98 -4.19 -6.00
C SER A 58 -5.98 -3.07 -5.65
N PRO A 59 -5.21 -2.58 -6.63
CA PRO A 59 -4.23 -1.52 -6.39
C PRO A 59 -4.91 -0.24 -5.93
N LEU A 60 -4.24 0.49 -5.03
CA LEU A 60 -4.66 1.81 -4.57
C LEU A 60 -3.80 2.87 -5.29
N PRO A 61 -4.39 3.67 -6.19
CA PRO A 61 -3.63 4.68 -6.91
C PRO A 61 -3.21 5.82 -5.98
N VAL A 62 -1.99 6.32 -6.18
CA VAL A 62 -1.45 7.49 -5.46
C VAL A 62 -1.46 8.68 -6.40
N HIS A 63 -2.08 9.77 -5.94
CA HIS A 63 -2.25 10.99 -6.71
C HIS A 63 -1.52 12.17 -6.08
N LEU A 64 -0.89 13.00 -6.91
CA LEU A 64 -0.43 14.33 -6.50
C LEU A 64 -1.56 15.32 -6.75
N VAL A 65 -2.22 15.78 -5.68
CA VAL A 65 -3.35 16.70 -5.76
C VAL A 65 -2.91 18.10 -5.35
N TYR A 66 -3.16 19.08 -6.21
CA TYR A 66 -2.87 20.49 -5.96
C TYR A 66 -3.92 21.37 -6.66
N PRO A 67 -4.21 22.57 -6.13
CA PRO A 67 -5.20 23.47 -6.74
C PRO A 67 -4.84 23.84 -8.17
N TRP A 68 -5.87 24.11 -8.98
CA TRP A 68 -5.66 24.70 -10.28
C TRP A 68 -5.04 26.10 -10.14
N ALA A 69 -4.05 26.42 -10.97
CA ALA A 69 -3.48 27.75 -11.08
C ALA A 69 -3.01 28.03 -12.51
N ARG A 70 -3.09 29.29 -12.94
CA ARG A 70 -2.56 29.72 -14.26
C ARG A 70 -1.04 29.56 -14.35
N TYR A 71 -0.34 29.75 -13.25
CA TYR A 71 1.11 29.61 -13.16
C TYR A 71 1.48 28.86 -11.88
N TYR A 72 2.30 27.82 -12.02
CA TYR A 72 2.82 27.06 -10.89
C TYR A 72 4.23 27.52 -10.52
N PRO A 73 4.50 27.82 -9.23
CA PRO A 73 5.85 28.15 -8.76
C PRO A 73 6.85 27.05 -9.12
N THR A 74 8.10 27.43 -9.42
CA THR A 74 9.18 26.48 -9.74
C THR A 74 9.37 25.43 -8.64
N ARG A 75 9.20 25.81 -7.36
CA ARG A 75 9.29 24.89 -6.23
C ARG A 75 8.24 23.76 -6.28
N LEU A 76 7.00 24.06 -6.69
CA LEU A 76 5.96 23.04 -6.84
C LEU A 76 6.31 22.10 -7.99
N ARG A 77 6.70 22.64 -9.16
CA ARG A 77 7.10 21.81 -10.31
C ARG A 77 8.24 20.86 -9.94
N LYS A 78 9.28 21.37 -9.28
CA LYS A 78 10.40 20.56 -8.78
C LYS A 78 9.97 19.50 -7.77
N PHE A 79 9.01 19.79 -6.90
CA PHE A 79 8.45 18.79 -5.99
C PHE A 79 7.70 17.69 -6.74
N LEU A 80 6.88 18.03 -7.74
CA LEU A 80 6.17 17.04 -8.56
C LEU A 80 7.13 16.14 -9.32
N ASP A 81 8.19 16.71 -9.90
CA ASP A 81 9.24 15.95 -10.59
C ASP A 81 9.93 14.98 -9.63
N LEU A 82 10.32 15.46 -8.44
CA LEU A 82 10.94 14.63 -7.41
C LEU A 82 10.03 13.48 -6.94
N MET A 83 8.74 13.75 -6.71
CA MET A 83 7.79 12.71 -6.31
C MET A 83 7.63 11.64 -7.38
N ARG A 84 7.61 12.01 -8.67
CA ARG A 84 7.55 11.04 -9.77
C ARG A 84 8.78 10.14 -9.84
N GLU A 85 9.94 10.64 -9.42
CA GLU A 85 11.18 9.88 -9.37
C GLU A 85 11.27 8.95 -8.14
N VAL A 86 10.87 9.47 -6.97
CA VAL A 86 11.05 8.77 -5.68
C VAL A 86 9.93 7.78 -5.39
N MET A 87 8.67 8.09 -5.72
CA MET A 87 7.53 7.23 -5.37
C MET A 87 7.67 5.78 -5.86
N PRO A 88 8.12 5.49 -7.10
CA PRO A 88 8.31 4.11 -7.57
C PRO A 88 9.36 3.30 -6.79
N GLN A 89 10.20 3.95 -6.00
CA GLN A 89 11.26 3.30 -5.21
C GLN A 89 10.78 2.87 -3.83
N ILE A 90 9.60 3.32 -3.39
CA ILE A 90 9.00 2.92 -2.13
C ILE A 90 8.46 1.49 -2.26
N ALA A 91 8.73 0.65 -1.26
CA ALA A 91 8.29 -0.74 -1.24
C ALA A 91 6.78 -0.86 -1.55
N GLY A 92 6.44 -1.68 -2.53
CA GLY A 92 5.04 -1.91 -2.92
C GLY A 92 4.42 -0.90 -3.87
N MET A 93 5.08 0.23 -4.11
CA MET A 93 4.65 1.18 -5.12
C MET A 93 5.02 0.64 -6.50
N GLN A 94 4.08 0.76 -7.44
CA GLN A 94 4.28 0.38 -8.83
C GLN A 94 3.88 1.55 -9.70
N ARG A 95 4.59 1.73 -10.82
CA ARG A 95 4.16 2.71 -11.82
C ARG A 95 2.85 2.22 -12.42
N PRO A 96 1.82 3.09 -12.59
CA PRO A 96 0.57 2.68 -13.20
C PRO A 96 0.84 2.06 -14.57
N GLU A 97 0.18 0.93 -14.86
CA GLU A 97 0.25 0.27 -16.15
C GLU A 97 -0.60 1.07 -17.15
N GLY A 98 0.06 1.77 -18.07
CA GLY A 98 -0.56 2.53 -19.15
C GLY A 98 -0.72 4.03 -18.86
N GLU A 99 -0.04 4.83 -19.67
CA GLU A 99 -0.48 6.16 -20.10
C GLU A 99 -0.25 6.23 -21.62
#